data_AF-A0A2S3YAC7-F1
#
_entry.id   AF-A0A2S3YAC7-F1
#
_cell.length_a   1.000
_cell.length_b   1.000
_cell.length_c   1.000
_cell.angle_alpha   90.00
_cell.angle_beta   90.00
_cell.angle_gamma   90.00
#
_symmetry.space_group_name_H-M   'P 1'
#
loop_
_entity.id
_entity.type
_entity.pdbx_description
1 polymer ?
#
loop_
_entity_poly.entity_id
_entity_poly.type
_entity_poly.pdbx_seq_one_letter_code
_entity_poly.pdbx_strand_id
1 'polypeptide(L)'
;MNTPNASTSNTRTPDAGARADVRKSGDRKSGDRKPGGRKSSDRKPGGGPSADTVTATTADAMTADALLWIELLLRQFPELLTELAPAYRSPSAPRPTPAGAHRAPAGPTRAEREEALRAEQAHGLTPSGARTSPLRLHISDAVRDITDGVIELDEAVHDRLRLPRPRREQVAGRLLRIAGLLDRAAADDVLLEHVRDEVRRMARRCTRALGGAEPVVRVNGRCPWCDSVSLRAFPARRAVLCVNPACRCADRACDCRTDPAHRHAWSEGAWVRLAAESGADLAELTASTTDTARREGSR
;
A
#
# COMPACT_ATOMS: atom_id res chain seq x y z
N MET A 1 -37.96 -24.90 35.51
CA MET A 1 -39.23 -24.39 34.94
C MET A 1 -39.13 -24.56 33.44
N ASN A 2 -39.89 -25.50 32.87
CA ASN A 2 -39.83 -25.93 31.47
C ASN A 2 -41.05 -25.41 30.69
N THR A 3 -40.78 -24.93 29.45
CA THR A 3 -41.62 -24.92 28.21
C THR A 3 -42.92 -24.06 28.19
N PRO A 4 -43.53 -23.72 27.00
CA PRO A 4 -43.21 -24.08 25.59
C PRO A 4 -43.31 -22.95 24.50
N ASN A 5 -42.86 -23.36 23.30
CA ASN A 5 -43.15 -22.98 21.89
C ASN A 5 -44.29 -22.00 21.52
N ALA A 6 -44.06 -21.24 20.42
CA ALA A 6 -45.03 -21.12 19.32
C ALA A 6 -44.33 -20.80 17.97
N SER A 7 -44.52 -21.69 17.00
CA SER A 7 -44.25 -21.50 15.58
C SER A 7 -45.47 -20.88 14.89
N THR A 8 -45.28 -20.01 13.90
CA THR A 8 -46.27 -19.81 12.83
C THR A 8 -45.58 -19.65 11.48
N SER A 9 -45.77 -20.67 10.65
CA SER A 9 -45.59 -20.66 9.20
C SER A 9 -46.64 -19.76 8.54
N ASN A 10 -46.32 -19.14 7.41
CA ASN A 10 -47.33 -18.79 6.41
C ASN A 10 -46.78 -18.96 4.99
N THR A 11 -47.46 -19.84 4.26
CA THR A 11 -47.26 -20.17 2.86
C THR A 11 -48.35 -19.47 2.05
N ARG A 12 -48.01 -18.78 0.95
CA ARG A 12 -48.90 -18.55 -0.20
C ARG A 12 -48.10 -18.29 -1.48
N THR A 13 -48.15 -19.28 -2.37
CA THR A 13 -47.92 -19.27 -3.83
C THR A 13 -49.25 -18.89 -4.54
N PRO A 14 -49.40 -18.98 -5.89
CA PRO A 14 -48.61 -18.44 -7.01
C PRO A 14 -49.52 -17.78 -8.11
N ASP A 15 -48.95 -17.23 -9.18
CA ASP A 15 -49.40 -17.34 -10.60
C ASP A 15 -48.46 -16.48 -11.48
N ALA A 16 -47.79 -16.95 -12.53
CA ALA A 16 -48.20 -17.64 -13.78
C ALA A 16 -48.48 -16.67 -14.95
N GLY A 17 -47.82 -16.93 -16.08
CA GLY A 17 -48.10 -16.35 -17.41
C GLY A 17 -46.83 -15.84 -18.11
N ALA A 18 -46.17 -16.65 -18.95
CA ALA A 18 -46.42 -16.83 -20.40
C ALA A 18 -45.84 -15.66 -21.24
N ARG A 19 -45.18 -15.78 -22.40
CA ARG A 19 -44.89 -16.80 -23.43
C ARG A 19 -43.80 -16.18 -24.34
N ALA A 20 -42.79 -16.94 -24.79
CA ALA A 20 -42.59 -17.43 -26.17
C ALA A 20 -42.56 -16.37 -27.29
N ASP A 21 -41.44 -16.30 -28.05
CA ASP A 21 -41.40 -16.59 -29.51
C ASP A 21 -40.04 -16.17 -30.14
N VAL A 22 -39.28 -17.09 -30.74
CA VAL A 22 -39.21 -17.43 -32.19
C VAL A 22 -38.14 -16.64 -32.98
N ARG A 23 -37.11 -17.40 -33.38
CA ARG A 23 -36.33 -17.41 -34.63
C ARG A 23 -36.29 -16.15 -35.51
N LYS A 24 -35.07 -15.77 -35.94
CA LYS A 24 -34.82 -15.57 -37.38
C LYS A 24 -33.34 -15.73 -37.78
N SER A 25 -33.12 -16.62 -38.73
CA SER A 25 -31.91 -16.77 -39.55
C SER A 25 -31.90 -15.76 -40.70
N GLY A 26 -30.69 -15.39 -41.14
CA GLY A 26 -30.39 -14.62 -42.36
C GLY A 26 -28.94 -14.12 -42.23
N ASP A 27 -27.90 -14.71 -42.81
CA ASP A 27 -27.64 -15.12 -44.19
C ASP A 27 -27.34 -13.93 -45.12
N ARG A 28 -26.17 -14.01 -45.81
CA ARG A 28 -25.56 -13.09 -46.82
C ARG A 28 -24.77 -11.90 -46.22
N LYS A 29 -23.59 -11.51 -46.70
CA LYS A 29 -22.99 -11.62 -48.04
C LYS A 29 -21.48 -11.38 -47.97
N SER A 30 -20.68 -12.31 -48.51
CA SER A 30 -19.28 -12.07 -48.91
C SER A 30 -19.24 -11.08 -50.06
N GLY A 31 -18.37 -10.09 -49.97
CA GLY A 31 -18.11 -9.11 -51.02
C GLY A 31 -16.60 -8.97 -51.21
N ASP A 32 -16.14 -9.50 -52.34
CA ASP A 32 -14.80 -9.35 -52.90
C ASP A 32 -14.29 -7.91 -52.89
N ARG A 33 -13.07 -7.70 -52.40
CA ARG A 33 -12.21 -6.59 -52.83
C ARG A 33 -10.81 -7.10 -53.16
N LYS A 34 -10.54 -7.10 -54.46
CA LYS A 34 -9.28 -7.34 -55.15
C LYS A 34 -8.19 -6.35 -54.69
N PRO A 35 -6.91 -6.76 -54.65
CA PRO A 35 -5.81 -5.92 -54.17
C PRO A 35 -5.32 -4.97 -55.28
N GLY A 36 -5.34 -3.68 -54.99
CA GLY A 36 -4.67 -2.67 -55.81
C GLY A 36 -3.25 -2.44 -55.31
N GLY A 37 -2.27 -2.80 -56.13
CA GLY A 37 -0.86 -2.52 -55.88
C GLY A 37 -0.59 -1.01 -55.77
N ARG A 38 0.18 -0.64 -54.75
CA ARG A 38 0.90 0.64 -54.73
C ARG A 38 2.37 0.38 -54.46
N LYS A 39 3.16 1.03 -55.31
CA LYS A 39 4.61 1.00 -55.44
C LYS A 39 5.31 1.47 -54.16
N SER A 40 6.48 0.88 -53.94
CA SER A 40 7.56 1.36 -53.10
C SER A 40 7.91 2.82 -53.37
N SER A 41 8.14 3.56 -52.30
CA SER A 41 9.19 4.57 -52.23
C SER A 41 9.51 4.88 -50.76
N ASP A 42 10.77 4.66 -50.40
CA ASP A 42 11.53 5.34 -49.36
C ASP A 42 10.96 5.36 -47.93
N ARG A 43 11.18 4.26 -47.21
CA ARG A 43 11.36 4.31 -45.74
C ARG A 43 12.84 4.27 -45.41
N LYS A 44 13.37 5.47 -45.14
CA LYS A 44 14.58 5.71 -44.36
C LYS A 44 14.53 4.86 -43.08
N PRO A 45 15.53 4.04 -42.75
CA PRO A 45 15.56 3.35 -41.47
C PRO A 45 15.90 4.38 -40.40
N GLY A 46 14.86 4.94 -39.78
CA GLY A 46 15.02 5.57 -38.48
C GLY A 46 15.40 4.47 -37.50
N GLY A 47 16.68 4.42 -37.12
CA GLY A 47 17.15 3.60 -36.02
C GLY A 47 16.45 4.02 -34.75
N GLY A 48 15.32 3.37 -34.45
CA GLY A 48 14.80 3.36 -33.09
C GLY A 48 15.85 2.72 -32.18
N PRO A 49 15.87 3.08 -30.89
CA PRO A 49 16.78 2.44 -29.94
C PRO A 49 16.60 0.93 -30.03
N SER A 50 17.70 0.20 -30.24
CA SER A 50 17.72 -1.25 -30.23
C SER A 50 17.06 -1.75 -28.95
N ALA A 51 16.33 -2.87 -29.01
CA ALA A 51 15.64 -3.45 -27.86
C ALA A 51 16.59 -3.61 -26.65
N ASP A 52 17.87 -3.93 -26.91
CA ASP A 52 18.94 -4.04 -25.92
C ASP A 52 19.26 -2.72 -25.19
N THR A 53 19.09 -1.57 -25.85
CA THR A 53 19.28 -0.25 -25.23
C THR A 53 18.09 0.12 -24.33
N VAL A 54 16.88 -0.30 -24.70
CA VAL A 54 15.67 -0.02 -23.94
C VAL A 54 15.61 -0.87 -22.66
N THR A 55 16.01 -2.15 -22.74
CA THR A 55 16.10 -3.03 -21.56
C THR A 55 17.17 -2.56 -20.59
N ALA A 56 18.37 -2.23 -21.07
CA ALA A 56 19.45 -1.70 -20.22
C ALA A 56 19.03 -0.40 -19.49
N THR A 57 18.36 0.52 -20.19
CA THR A 57 17.85 1.76 -19.58
C THR A 57 16.79 1.49 -18.50
N THR A 58 15.99 0.44 -18.67
CA THR A 58 14.94 0.04 -17.71
C THR A 58 15.55 -0.59 -16.47
N ALA A 59 16.54 -1.49 -16.64
CA ALA A 59 17.28 -2.09 -15.54
C ALA A 59 18.06 -1.04 -14.73
N ASP A 60 18.72 -0.07 -15.38
CA ASP A 60 19.40 1.03 -14.70
C ASP A 60 18.43 1.89 -13.88
N ALA A 61 17.25 2.20 -14.43
CA ALA A 61 16.21 2.95 -13.73
C ALA A 61 15.66 2.16 -12.52
N MET A 62 15.49 0.85 -12.64
CA MET A 62 15.03 -0.02 -11.56
C MET A 62 16.08 -0.19 -10.47
N THR A 63 17.36 -0.33 -10.83
CA THR A 63 18.50 -0.35 -9.90
C THR A 63 18.57 0.95 -9.10
N ALA A 64 18.47 2.10 -9.78
CA ALA A 64 18.45 3.39 -9.11
C ALA A 64 17.24 3.56 -8.18
N ASP A 65 16.06 3.06 -8.57
CA ASP A 65 14.87 3.08 -7.71
C ASP A 65 15.04 2.15 -6.49
N ALA A 66 15.57 0.94 -6.68
CA ALA A 66 15.85 0.02 -5.58
C ALA A 66 16.84 0.62 -4.56
N LEU A 67 17.93 1.26 -5.04
CA LEU A 67 18.88 1.97 -4.18
C LEU A 67 18.21 3.08 -3.37
N LEU A 68 17.38 3.91 -4.01
CA LEU A 68 16.64 4.97 -3.34
C LEU A 68 15.77 4.44 -2.19
N TRP A 69 15.08 3.32 -2.40
CA TRP A 69 14.26 2.70 -1.35
C TRP A 69 15.09 2.07 -0.24
N ILE A 70 16.23 1.48 -0.57
CA ILE A 70 17.18 0.96 0.43
C ILE A 70 17.71 2.11 1.30
N GLU A 71 18.11 3.23 0.71
CA GLU A 71 18.57 4.42 1.44
C GLU A 71 17.49 4.99 2.36
N LEU A 72 16.25 5.08 1.87
CA LEU A 72 15.12 5.52 2.68
C LEU A 72 14.88 4.59 3.87
N LEU A 73 14.93 3.27 3.65
CA LEU A 73 14.75 2.27 4.69
C LEU A 73 15.88 2.31 5.73
N LEU A 74 17.12 2.48 5.28
CA LEU A 74 18.30 2.67 6.14
C LEU A 74 18.16 3.89 7.05
N ARG A 75 17.56 4.98 6.56
CA ARG A 75 17.30 6.19 7.34
C ARG A 75 16.14 6.03 8.33
N GLN A 76 15.04 5.42 7.90
CA GLN A 76 13.81 5.33 8.71
C GLN A 76 13.83 4.22 9.77
N PHE A 77 14.51 3.10 9.51
CA PHE A 77 14.49 1.95 10.42
C PHE A 77 15.05 2.28 11.82
N PRO A 78 16.16 3.03 11.98
CA PRO A 78 16.62 3.48 13.29
C PRO A 78 15.62 4.38 14.05
N GLU A 79 14.83 5.19 13.34
CA GLU A 79 13.76 6.00 13.95
C GLU A 79 12.67 5.09 14.52
N LEU A 80 12.32 4.02 13.81
CA LEU A 80 11.35 3.01 14.25
C LEU A 80 11.80 2.33 15.55
N LEU A 81 13.10 2.04 15.67
CA LEU A 81 13.70 1.50 16.90
C LEU A 81 13.69 2.52 18.05
N THR A 82 13.91 3.80 17.74
CA THR A 82 13.85 4.89 18.72
C THR A 82 12.44 5.07 19.30
N GLU A 83 11.41 4.89 18.48
CA GLU A 83 10.01 4.91 18.92
C GLU A 83 9.63 3.73 19.84
N LEU A 84 10.38 2.62 19.79
CA LEU A 84 10.26 1.50 20.73
C LEU A 84 11.05 1.68 22.02
N ALA A 85 12.07 2.55 22.02
CA ALA A 85 12.84 2.81 23.22
C ALA A 85 11.90 3.36 24.30
N PRO A 86 11.94 2.84 25.55
CA PRO A 86 11.16 3.39 26.64
C PRO A 86 11.46 4.88 26.74
N ALA A 87 10.52 5.71 26.35
CA ALA A 87 10.70 7.15 26.41
C ALA A 87 10.78 7.54 27.89
N TYR A 88 11.99 7.61 28.44
CA TYR A 88 12.30 8.44 29.60
C TYR A 88 12.21 9.91 29.18
N ARG A 89 11.04 10.35 28.69
CA ARG A 89 10.74 11.77 28.62
C ARG A 89 10.42 12.22 30.03
N SER A 90 11.38 12.88 30.66
CA SER A 90 11.14 13.62 31.90
C SER A 90 9.89 14.51 31.74
N PRO A 91 8.98 14.56 32.73
CA PRO A 91 7.77 15.39 32.68
C PRO A 91 8.01 16.91 32.59
N SER A 92 9.25 17.37 32.48
CA SER A 92 9.64 18.77 32.66
C SER A 92 9.84 19.56 31.36
N ALA A 93 9.51 19.01 30.18
CA ALA A 93 9.54 19.78 28.94
C ALA A 93 8.16 20.42 28.67
N PRO A 94 8.03 21.76 28.64
CA PRO A 94 6.76 22.42 28.34
C PRO A 94 6.42 22.24 26.85
N ARG A 95 5.22 21.70 26.58
CA ARG A 95 4.62 21.62 25.24
C ARG A 95 3.77 22.89 25.00
N PRO A 96 3.78 23.51 23.82
CA PRO A 96 2.79 24.53 23.49
C PRO A 96 1.42 23.86 23.40
N THR A 97 0.51 24.29 24.27
CA THR A 97 -0.86 23.77 24.42
C THR A 97 -1.78 24.32 23.33
N PRO A 98 -2.48 23.48 22.54
CA PRO A 98 -3.75 23.87 21.95
C PRO A 98 -4.81 23.95 23.05
N ALA A 99 -5.65 24.98 23.03
CA ALA A 99 -6.73 25.17 23.98
C ALA A 99 -7.77 24.03 23.87
N GLY A 100 -7.89 23.24 24.95
CA GLY A 100 -8.82 22.09 25.03
C GLY A 100 -8.18 20.89 25.74
N ALA A 101 -7.60 21.08 26.93
CA ALA A 101 -6.97 20.00 27.68
C ALA A 101 -8.00 19.22 28.52
N HIS A 102 -8.15 17.93 28.23
CA HIS A 102 -8.72 16.97 29.18
C HIS A 102 -7.90 16.96 30.47
N ARG A 103 -8.61 16.95 31.61
CA ARG A 103 -8.04 16.91 32.97
C ARG A 103 -7.08 15.72 33.10
N ALA A 104 -5.86 15.96 33.58
CA ALA A 104 -4.89 14.89 33.84
C ALA A 104 -5.51 13.81 34.75
N PRO A 105 -5.28 12.51 34.50
CA PRO A 105 -5.79 11.46 35.37
C PRO A 105 -5.24 11.66 36.78
N ALA A 106 -6.12 11.59 37.78
CA ALA A 106 -5.72 11.58 39.17
C ALA A 106 -4.74 10.42 39.40
N GLY A 107 -3.66 10.66 40.14
CA GLY A 107 -2.74 9.59 40.53
C GLY A 107 -3.48 8.45 41.25
N PRO A 108 -2.83 7.28 41.41
CA PRO A 108 -3.48 6.08 41.92
C PRO A 108 -4.20 6.38 43.24
N THR A 109 -5.44 5.92 43.32
CA THR A 109 -6.30 6.04 44.48
C THR A 109 -5.73 5.24 45.66
N ARG A 110 -6.19 5.56 46.87
CA ARG A 110 -5.78 4.83 48.08
C ARG A 110 -6.10 3.32 47.98
N ALA A 111 -7.24 2.98 47.38
CA ALA A 111 -7.66 1.60 47.16
C ALA A 111 -6.67 0.83 46.25
N GLU A 112 -6.25 1.45 45.14
CA GLU A 112 -5.27 0.87 44.22
C GLU A 112 -3.89 0.67 44.89
N ARG A 113 -3.50 1.57 45.81
CA ARG A 113 -2.27 1.42 46.60
C ARG A 113 -2.33 0.25 47.59
N GLU A 114 -3.48 0.08 48.26
CA GLU A 114 -3.68 -1.00 49.23
C GLU A 114 -3.79 -2.38 48.56
N GLU A 115 -4.30 -2.44 47.32
CA GLU A 115 -4.32 -3.66 46.51
C GLU A 115 -2.92 -4.03 45.98
N ALA A 116 -2.16 -3.04 45.50
CA ALA A 116 -0.77 -3.22 45.08
C ALA A 116 0.13 -3.76 46.20
N LEU A 117 -0.02 -3.26 47.42
CA LEU A 117 0.70 -3.75 48.61
C LEU A 117 0.34 -5.19 48.96
N ARG A 118 -0.93 -5.58 48.83
CA ARG A 118 -1.37 -6.97 49.05
C ARG A 118 -0.78 -7.91 48.00
N ALA A 119 -0.73 -7.49 46.72
CA ALA A 119 -0.13 -8.27 45.65
C ALA A 119 1.39 -8.48 45.85
N GLU A 120 2.10 -7.43 46.30
CA GLU A 120 3.52 -7.51 46.62
C GLU A 120 3.79 -8.43 47.82
N GLN A 121 2.99 -8.33 48.87
CA GLN A 121 3.12 -9.19 50.06
C GLN A 121 2.76 -10.65 49.78
N ALA A 122 1.78 -10.91 48.91
CA ALA A 122 1.32 -12.26 48.60
C ALA A 122 2.20 -12.98 47.57
N HIS A 123 2.81 -12.25 46.64
CA HIS A 123 3.46 -12.84 45.46
C HIS A 123 4.90 -12.37 45.22
N GLY A 124 5.43 -11.46 46.05
CA GLY A 124 6.79 -10.91 45.89
C GLY A 124 6.97 -10.08 44.61
N LEU A 125 5.88 -9.68 43.95
CA LEU A 125 5.89 -8.90 42.72
C LEU A 125 5.65 -7.44 43.06
N THR A 126 6.69 -6.60 43.04
CA THR A 126 6.52 -5.15 43.08
C THR A 126 5.78 -4.72 41.81
N PRO A 127 4.59 -4.12 41.90
CA PRO A 127 3.88 -3.68 40.72
C PRO A 127 4.71 -2.62 40.00
N SER A 128 4.95 -2.84 38.71
CA SER A 128 5.56 -1.83 37.85
C SER A 128 4.68 -0.58 37.93
N GLY A 129 5.17 0.46 38.62
CA GLY A 129 4.42 1.69 38.81
C GLY A 129 3.90 2.22 37.48
N ALA A 130 2.78 2.94 37.51
CA ALA A 130 1.97 3.48 36.39
C ALA A 130 2.74 4.34 35.36
N ARG A 131 3.78 3.76 34.74
CA ARG A 131 4.77 4.38 33.86
C ARG A 131 5.28 3.41 32.79
N THR A 132 4.55 2.35 32.49
CA THR A 132 4.69 1.74 31.16
C THR A 132 3.90 2.62 30.21
N SER A 133 4.56 3.58 29.56
CA SER A 133 4.00 4.18 28.35
C SER A 133 3.48 3.05 27.46
N PRO A 134 2.25 3.12 26.92
CA PRO A 134 1.69 2.01 26.17
C PRO A 134 2.69 1.58 25.10
N LEU A 135 3.15 0.33 25.15
CA LEU A 135 4.00 -0.23 24.10
C LEU A 135 3.26 -0.01 22.78
N ARG A 136 3.91 0.68 21.84
CA ARG A 136 3.33 1.00 20.54
C ARG A 136 3.36 -0.29 19.71
N LEU A 137 2.43 -1.22 19.98
CA LEU A 137 2.42 -2.58 19.41
C LEU A 137 2.53 -2.58 17.89
N HIS A 138 1.84 -1.66 17.21
CA HIS A 138 1.94 -1.48 15.76
C HIS A 138 3.36 -1.16 15.27
N ILE A 139 4.18 -0.46 16.07
CA ILE A 139 5.59 -0.19 15.76
C ILE A 139 6.42 -1.45 15.97
N SER A 140 6.14 -2.21 17.06
CA SER A 140 6.81 -3.48 17.32
C SER A 140 6.56 -4.49 16.21
N ASP A 141 5.33 -4.56 15.71
CA ASP A 141 4.96 -5.44 14.61
C ASP A 141 5.61 -4.98 13.30
N ALA A 142 5.68 -3.67 13.05
CA ALA A 142 6.42 -3.13 11.91
C ALA A 142 7.90 -3.49 11.96
N VAL A 143 8.55 -3.38 13.13
CA VAL A 143 9.96 -3.76 13.32
C VAL A 143 10.17 -5.24 13.02
N ARG A 144 9.29 -6.11 13.52
CA ARG A 144 9.37 -7.56 13.27
C ARG A 144 9.23 -7.85 11.77
N ASP A 145 8.16 -7.37 11.14
CA ASP A 145 7.88 -7.56 9.72
C ASP A 145 9.04 -7.11 8.81
N ILE A 146 9.66 -5.96 9.14
CA ILE A 146 10.77 -5.41 8.35
C ILE A 146 12.04 -6.22 8.59
N THR A 147 12.30 -6.62 9.83
CA THR A 147 13.49 -7.42 10.15
C THR A 147 13.43 -8.76 9.43
N ASP A 148 12.30 -9.45 9.51
CA ASP A 148 12.08 -10.74 8.86
C ASP A 148 12.13 -10.57 7.33
N GLY A 149 11.45 -9.56 6.79
CA GLY A 149 11.46 -9.28 5.35
C GLY A 149 12.85 -8.97 4.77
N VAL A 150 13.71 -8.26 5.50
CA VAL A 150 15.09 -8.01 5.06
C VAL A 150 15.95 -9.27 5.13
N ILE A 151 15.74 -10.12 6.14
CA ILE A 151 16.44 -11.41 6.24
C ILE A 151 16.05 -12.31 5.07
N GLU A 152 14.74 -12.45 4.82
CA GLU A 152 14.21 -13.25 3.71
C GLU A 152 14.69 -12.74 2.36
N LEU A 153 14.67 -11.42 2.14
CA LEU A 153 15.15 -10.82 0.90
C LEU A 153 16.64 -11.04 0.67
N ASP A 154 17.47 -10.87 1.71
CA ASP A 154 18.92 -11.11 1.62
C ASP A 154 19.21 -12.58 1.27
N GLU A 155 18.49 -13.52 1.89
CA GLU A 155 18.61 -14.95 1.57
C GLU A 155 18.15 -15.27 0.14
N ALA A 156 17.02 -14.71 -0.30
CA ALA A 156 16.48 -14.90 -1.66
C ALA A 156 17.43 -14.35 -2.74
N VAL A 157 18.04 -13.19 -2.52
CA VAL A 157 19.03 -12.61 -3.44
C VAL A 157 20.26 -13.50 -3.53
N HIS A 158 20.80 -13.98 -2.41
CA HIS A 158 21.97 -14.86 -2.42
C HIS A 158 21.66 -16.19 -3.12
N ASP A 159 20.50 -16.79 -2.87
CA ASP A 159 20.07 -18.03 -3.52
C ASP A 159 19.93 -17.85 -5.04
N ARG A 160 19.22 -16.80 -5.47
CA ARG A 160 18.99 -16.51 -6.91
C ARG A 160 20.30 -16.23 -7.66
N LEU A 161 21.25 -15.55 -7.02
CA LEU A 161 22.58 -15.26 -7.55
C LEU A 161 23.59 -16.40 -7.34
N ARG A 162 23.17 -17.53 -6.74
CA ARG A 162 24.01 -18.71 -6.44
C ARG A 162 25.24 -18.38 -5.59
N LEU A 163 25.10 -17.45 -4.65
CA LEU A 163 26.11 -17.07 -3.68
C LEU A 163 25.99 -17.94 -2.41
N PRO A 164 27.05 -18.07 -1.62
CA PRO A 164 26.96 -18.72 -0.31
C PRO A 164 25.92 -18.02 0.57
N ARG A 165 25.27 -18.77 1.47
CA ARG A 165 24.28 -18.22 2.40
C ARG A 165 24.86 -17.00 3.15
N PRO A 166 24.14 -15.87 3.21
CA PRO A 166 24.66 -14.67 3.86
C PRO A 166 24.89 -14.92 5.34
N ARG A 167 25.92 -14.25 5.89
CA ARG A 167 26.18 -14.28 7.33
C ARG A 167 25.10 -13.51 8.07
N ARG A 168 24.90 -13.84 9.36
CA ARG A 168 23.99 -13.09 10.23
C ARG A 168 24.49 -11.66 10.41
N GLU A 169 23.60 -10.70 10.18
CA GLU A 169 23.87 -9.28 10.36
C GLU A 169 22.57 -8.55 10.70
N GLN A 170 22.71 -7.32 11.24
CA GLN A 170 21.59 -6.42 11.47
C GLN A 170 20.99 -5.93 10.15
N VAL A 171 19.75 -5.44 10.21
CA VAL A 171 18.97 -4.94 9.06
C VAL A 171 19.80 -4.00 8.17
N ALA A 172 20.49 -3.02 8.75
CA ALA A 172 21.27 -2.06 7.97
C ALA A 172 22.41 -2.71 7.16
N GLY A 173 23.15 -3.65 7.76
CA GLY A 173 24.24 -4.33 7.06
C GLY A 173 23.75 -5.25 5.94
N ARG A 174 22.62 -5.94 6.16
CA ARG A 174 21.97 -6.73 5.10
C ARG A 174 21.47 -5.86 3.95
N LEU A 175 20.89 -4.71 4.24
CA LEU A 175 20.44 -3.76 3.21
C LEU A 175 21.61 -3.22 2.38
N LEU A 176 22.73 -2.87 3.02
CA LEU A 176 23.95 -2.45 2.30
C LEU A 176 24.54 -3.59 1.45
N ARG A 177 24.46 -4.83 1.94
CA ARG A 177 24.87 -6.01 1.18
C ARG A 177 23.99 -6.23 -0.05
N ILE A 178 22.67 -6.15 0.09
CA ILE A 178 21.71 -6.22 -1.02
C ILE A 178 22.01 -5.11 -2.04
N ALA A 179 22.23 -3.87 -1.58
CA ALA A 179 22.60 -2.75 -2.45
C ALA A 179 23.86 -3.04 -3.27
N GLY A 180 24.90 -3.61 -2.65
CA GLY A 180 26.13 -4.01 -3.33
C GLY A 180 25.98 -5.19 -4.31
N LEU A 181 24.81 -5.84 -4.36
CA LEU A 181 24.50 -6.93 -5.29
C LEU A 181 23.60 -6.49 -6.45
N LEU A 182 23.10 -5.25 -6.47
CA LEU A 182 22.13 -4.80 -7.47
C LEU A 182 22.69 -4.82 -8.89
N ASP A 183 23.98 -4.48 -9.08
CA ASP A 183 24.62 -4.56 -10.41
C ASP A 183 24.62 -5.99 -10.98
N ARG A 184 24.71 -7.01 -10.11
CA ARG A 184 24.60 -8.41 -10.52
C ARG A 184 23.15 -8.82 -10.73
N ALA A 185 22.24 -8.32 -9.90
CA ALA A 185 20.81 -8.54 -10.03
C ALA A 185 20.24 -7.89 -11.31
N ALA A 186 20.87 -6.83 -11.83
CA ALA A 186 20.48 -6.17 -13.07
C ALA A 186 20.58 -7.07 -14.31
N ALA A 187 21.27 -8.21 -14.22
CA ALA A 187 21.26 -9.24 -15.27
C ALA A 187 20.03 -10.17 -15.22
N ASP A 188 19.15 -10.01 -14.22
CA ASP A 188 17.96 -10.82 -13.96
C ASP A 188 16.78 -9.92 -13.58
N ASP A 189 16.03 -9.48 -14.60
CA ASP A 189 14.92 -8.52 -14.45
C ASP A 189 13.91 -8.90 -13.38
N VAL A 190 13.62 -10.21 -13.25
CA VAL A 190 12.67 -10.74 -12.26
C VAL A 190 13.21 -10.56 -10.84
N LEU A 191 14.50 -10.82 -10.63
CA LEU A 191 15.14 -10.60 -9.34
C LEU A 191 15.19 -9.11 -9.02
N LEU A 192 15.58 -8.27 -9.98
CA LEU A 192 15.66 -6.83 -9.76
C LEU A 192 14.29 -6.22 -9.43
N GLU A 193 13.24 -6.65 -10.13
CA GLU A 193 11.87 -6.27 -9.82
C GLU A 193 11.46 -6.68 -8.41
N HIS A 194 11.73 -7.94 -8.05
CA HIS A 194 11.42 -8.46 -6.72
C HIS A 194 12.13 -7.66 -5.62
N VAL A 195 13.43 -7.40 -5.78
CA VAL A 195 14.20 -6.61 -4.81
C VAL A 195 13.60 -5.22 -4.65
N ARG A 196 13.37 -4.50 -5.76
CA ARG A 196 12.75 -3.18 -5.77
C ARG A 196 11.42 -3.18 -5.01
N ASP A 197 10.55 -4.14 -5.31
CA ASP A 197 9.21 -4.19 -4.73
C ASP A 197 9.24 -4.50 -3.23
N GLU A 198 10.13 -5.39 -2.79
CA GLU A 198 10.28 -5.74 -1.38
C GLU A 198 10.85 -4.59 -0.55
N VAL A 199 11.92 -3.93 -1.02
CA VAL A 199 12.49 -2.78 -0.29
C VAL A 199 11.51 -1.61 -0.22
N ARG A 200 10.75 -1.39 -1.30
CA ARG A 200 9.68 -0.38 -1.36
C ARG A 200 8.55 -0.71 -0.40
N ARG A 201 8.10 -1.98 -0.35
CA ARG A 201 7.07 -2.46 0.59
C ARG A 201 7.48 -2.20 2.03
N MET A 202 8.72 -2.50 2.39
CA MET A 202 9.26 -2.31 3.74
C MET A 202 9.43 -0.83 4.11
N ALA A 203 9.99 0.01 3.23
CA ALA A 203 10.12 1.44 3.45
C ALA A 203 8.76 2.14 3.67
N ARG A 204 7.73 1.74 2.93
CA ARG A 204 6.36 2.25 3.14
C ARG A 204 5.80 1.83 4.49
N ARG A 205 6.09 0.61 4.95
CA ARG A 205 5.67 0.14 6.27
C ARG A 205 6.34 0.97 7.37
N CYS A 206 7.64 1.26 7.25
CA CYS A 206 8.34 2.22 8.12
C CYS A 206 7.62 3.57 8.15
N THR A 207 7.40 4.17 6.97
CA THR A 207 6.76 5.49 6.85
C THR A 207 5.40 5.54 7.54
N ARG A 208 4.54 4.51 7.33
CA ARG A 208 3.22 4.43 7.98
C ARG A 208 3.34 4.26 9.50
N ALA A 209 4.25 3.41 9.97
CA ALA A 209 4.44 3.17 11.39
C ALA A 209 4.99 4.39 12.13
N LEU A 210 5.81 5.21 11.45
CA LEU A 210 6.30 6.50 11.94
C LEU A 210 5.24 7.63 11.87
N GLY A 211 4.04 7.33 11.37
CA GLY A 211 2.96 8.33 11.24
C GLY A 211 3.11 9.28 10.06
N GLY A 212 3.98 8.96 9.09
CA GLY A 212 4.09 9.68 7.84
C GLY A 212 2.78 9.61 7.04
N ALA A 213 2.22 10.77 6.72
CA ALA A 213 1.07 10.85 5.82
C ALA A 213 1.54 10.55 4.39
N GLU A 214 0.85 9.63 3.71
CA GLU A 214 1.11 9.32 2.31
C GLU A 214 0.98 10.59 1.45
N PRO A 215 1.93 10.90 0.56
CA PRO A 215 1.81 12.04 -0.35
C PRO A 215 0.60 11.83 -1.25
N VAL A 216 -0.30 12.81 -1.26
CA VAL A 216 -1.54 12.77 -2.05
C VAL A 216 -1.39 13.71 -3.24
N VAL A 217 -1.37 13.15 -4.45
CA VAL A 217 -1.20 13.91 -5.69
C VAL A 217 -2.56 14.20 -6.32
N ARG A 218 -2.81 15.44 -6.71
CA ARG A 218 -4.00 15.77 -7.50
C ARG A 218 -3.83 15.26 -8.92
N VAL A 219 -4.83 14.54 -9.41
CA VAL A 219 -4.93 14.17 -10.82
C VAL A 219 -6.06 14.97 -11.47
N ASN A 220 -5.91 15.26 -12.75
CA ASN A 220 -6.96 15.86 -13.56
C ASN A 220 -8.10 14.86 -13.82
N GLY A 221 -9.22 15.37 -14.30
CA GLY A 221 -10.45 14.61 -14.54
C GLY A 221 -11.47 14.69 -13.40
N ARG A 222 -12.67 14.18 -13.68
CA ARG A 222 -13.82 14.16 -12.77
C ARG A 222 -14.12 12.74 -12.32
N CYS A 223 -14.53 12.57 -11.07
CA CYS A 223 -14.96 11.27 -10.58
C CYS A 223 -16.15 10.76 -11.42
N PRO A 224 -16.10 9.55 -12.00
CA PRO A 224 -17.22 9.00 -12.80
C PRO A 224 -18.54 8.84 -12.04
N TRP A 225 -18.53 8.85 -10.70
CA TRP A 225 -19.74 8.66 -9.89
C TRP A 225 -20.34 9.93 -9.31
N CYS A 226 -19.53 10.91 -8.93
CA CYS A 226 -20.02 12.14 -8.30
C CYS A 226 -19.67 13.41 -9.09
N ASP A 227 -19.08 13.23 -10.28
CA ASP A 227 -18.69 14.28 -11.24
C ASP A 227 -17.80 15.40 -10.65
N SER A 228 -17.17 15.14 -9.50
CA SER A 228 -16.37 16.11 -8.74
C SER A 228 -14.89 16.01 -9.12
N VAL A 229 -14.16 17.14 -9.07
CA VAL A 229 -12.70 17.21 -9.29
C VAL A 229 -11.93 16.82 -8.01
N SER A 230 -12.28 15.66 -7.46
CA SER A 230 -11.81 15.13 -6.18
C SER A 230 -10.97 13.87 -6.34
N LEU A 231 -10.55 13.54 -7.56
CA LEU A 231 -9.63 12.43 -7.78
C LEU A 231 -8.25 12.78 -7.24
N ARG A 232 -7.67 11.84 -6.50
CA ARG A 232 -6.33 11.92 -5.94
C ARG A 232 -5.61 10.61 -6.15
N ALA A 233 -4.37 10.69 -6.61
CA ALA A 233 -3.45 9.57 -6.65
C ALA A 233 -2.78 9.40 -5.29
N PHE A 234 -2.72 8.14 -4.86
CA PHE A 234 -2.09 7.64 -3.66
C PHE A 234 -0.95 6.71 -4.10
N PRO A 235 0.27 7.24 -4.29
CA PRO A 235 1.41 6.48 -4.83
C PRO A 235 1.73 5.25 -4.00
N ALA A 236 1.57 5.34 -2.68
CA ALA A 236 1.84 4.22 -1.78
C ALA A 236 0.88 3.05 -1.93
N ARG A 237 -0.34 3.35 -2.34
CA ARG A 237 -1.39 2.35 -2.58
C ARG A 237 -1.46 1.91 -4.05
N ARG A 238 -0.69 2.53 -4.95
CA ARG A 238 -0.87 2.42 -6.41
C ARG A 238 -2.35 2.50 -6.78
N ALA A 239 -3.00 3.52 -6.24
CA ALA A 239 -4.43 3.69 -6.39
C ALA A 239 -4.80 5.15 -6.62
N VAL A 240 -5.86 5.34 -7.39
CA VAL A 240 -6.55 6.63 -7.48
C VAL A 240 -7.85 6.51 -6.71
N LEU A 241 -8.18 7.50 -5.89
CA LEU A 241 -9.40 7.53 -5.08
C LEU A 241 -10.13 8.87 -5.29
N CYS A 242 -11.46 8.83 -5.18
CA CYS A 242 -12.25 10.04 -5.01
C CYS A 242 -12.29 10.42 -3.53
N VAL A 243 -11.76 11.60 -3.16
CA VAL A 243 -11.72 12.04 -1.76
C VAL A 243 -13.01 12.73 -1.28
N ASN A 244 -14.02 12.86 -2.14
CA ASN A 244 -15.32 13.40 -1.73
C ASN A 244 -16.01 12.42 -0.77
N PRO A 245 -16.28 12.80 0.49
CA PRO A 245 -16.86 11.90 1.49
C PRO A 245 -18.30 11.48 1.18
N ALA A 246 -19.01 12.20 0.30
CA ALA A 246 -20.35 11.84 -0.17
C ALA A 246 -20.32 10.89 -1.38
N CYS A 247 -19.16 10.68 -2.01
CA CYS A 247 -19.06 9.84 -3.21
C CYS A 247 -19.26 8.36 -2.86
N ARG A 248 -20.10 7.69 -3.65
CA ARG A 248 -20.40 6.25 -3.57
C ARG A 248 -20.40 5.69 -4.98
N CYS A 249 -19.78 4.53 -5.20
CA CYS A 249 -19.80 3.89 -6.51
C CYS A 249 -21.11 3.14 -6.75
N ALA A 250 -21.36 2.79 -8.01
CA ALA A 250 -22.53 2.00 -8.39
C ALA A 250 -22.43 0.51 -8.03
N ASP A 251 -21.22 0.02 -7.73
CA ASP A 251 -20.99 -1.38 -7.41
C ASP A 251 -21.62 -1.75 -6.06
N ARG A 252 -22.50 -2.75 -6.05
CA ARG A 252 -23.21 -3.22 -4.85
C ARG A 252 -22.30 -3.97 -3.88
N ALA A 253 -21.18 -4.52 -4.36
CA ALA A 253 -20.23 -5.27 -3.56
C ALA A 253 -19.11 -4.39 -2.98
N CYS A 254 -19.04 -3.10 -3.34
CA CYS A 254 -17.99 -2.22 -2.84
C CYS A 254 -18.34 -1.61 -1.49
N ASP A 255 -17.44 -1.79 -0.51
CA ASP A 255 -17.58 -1.30 0.86
C ASP A 255 -17.76 0.22 0.97
N CYS A 256 -17.37 0.99 -0.05
CA CYS A 256 -17.57 2.43 -0.04
C CYS A 256 -19.04 2.82 0.16
N ARG A 257 -19.98 1.94 -0.21
CA ARG A 257 -21.43 2.14 -0.06
C ARG A 257 -21.92 2.12 1.38
N THR A 258 -21.30 1.28 2.20
CA THR A 258 -21.79 0.95 3.55
C THR A 258 -20.87 1.49 4.64
N ASP A 259 -19.57 1.64 4.37
CA ASP A 259 -18.58 2.14 5.31
C ASP A 259 -18.18 3.59 4.99
N PRO A 260 -18.50 4.58 5.85
CA PRO A 260 -18.07 5.97 5.71
C PRO A 260 -16.56 6.19 5.77
N ALA A 261 -15.77 5.24 6.27
CA ALA A 261 -14.31 5.28 6.25
C ALA A 261 -13.72 4.70 4.95
N HIS A 262 -14.44 3.82 4.26
CA HIS A 262 -14.00 3.23 3.01
C HIS A 262 -14.26 4.16 1.82
N ARG A 263 -13.30 4.24 0.90
CA ARG A 263 -13.43 4.97 -0.37
C ARG A 263 -13.15 4.01 -1.50
N HIS A 264 -13.93 4.11 -2.59
CA HIS A 264 -13.64 3.32 -3.77
C HIS A 264 -12.24 3.66 -4.28
N ALA A 265 -11.44 2.63 -4.48
CA ALA A 265 -10.09 2.73 -5.02
C ALA A 265 -10.04 2.11 -6.41
N TRP A 266 -9.52 2.85 -7.37
CA TRP A 266 -9.13 2.30 -8.66
C TRP A 266 -7.68 1.85 -8.57
N SER A 267 -7.48 0.53 -8.54
CA SER A 267 -6.17 -0.10 -8.69
C SER A 267 -5.65 0.11 -10.12
N GLU A 268 -4.36 -0.15 -10.32
CA GLU A 268 -3.67 0.05 -11.59
C GLU A 268 -4.36 -0.57 -12.81
N GLY A 269 -4.87 -1.81 -12.68
CA GLY A 269 -5.61 -2.47 -13.76
C GLY A 269 -6.90 -1.76 -14.16
N ALA A 270 -7.42 -0.86 -13.33
CA ALA A 270 -8.63 -0.09 -13.60
C ALA A 270 -8.36 1.32 -14.15
N TRP A 271 -7.09 1.77 -14.27
CA TRP A 271 -6.78 3.15 -14.66
C TRP A 271 -7.12 3.47 -16.11
N VAL A 272 -6.97 2.52 -17.02
CA VAL A 272 -7.37 2.71 -18.43
C VAL A 272 -8.85 3.08 -18.51
N ARG A 273 -9.68 2.34 -17.77
CA ARG A 273 -11.11 2.60 -17.68
C ARG A 273 -11.39 3.94 -16.98
N LEU A 274 -10.71 4.21 -15.87
CA LEU A 274 -10.86 5.48 -15.15
C LEU A 274 -10.55 6.68 -16.06
N ALA A 275 -9.43 6.65 -16.79
CA ALA A 275 -9.03 7.71 -17.72
C ALA A 275 -10.14 7.98 -18.75
N ALA A 276 -10.68 6.92 -19.36
CA ALA A 276 -11.77 7.03 -20.33
C ALA A 276 -13.06 7.63 -19.75
N GLU A 277 -13.43 7.26 -18.52
CA GLU A 277 -14.68 7.71 -17.87
C GLU A 277 -14.56 9.08 -17.21
N SER A 278 -13.36 9.47 -16.76
CA SER A 278 -13.12 10.71 -16.00
C SER A 278 -12.61 11.89 -16.84
N GLY A 279 -12.18 11.61 -18.07
CA GLY A 279 -11.44 12.58 -18.88
C GLY A 279 -10.03 12.86 -18.35
N ALA A 280 -9.53 12.05 -17.41
CA ALA A 280 -8.14 12.08 -16.97
C ALA A 280 -7.22 11.48 -18.05
N ASP A 281 -5.98 11.94 -18.10
CA ASP A 281 -4.96 11.31 -18.94
C ASP A 281 -4.37 10.09 -18.24
N LEU A 282 -4.32 8.94 -18.93
CA LEU A 282 -3.73 7.71 -18.39
C LEU A 282 -2.24 7.92 -18.04
N ALA A 283 -1.49 8.66 -18.88
CA ALA A 283 -0.08 8.91 -18.61
C ALA A 283 0.10 9.75 -17.33
N GLU A 284 -0.78 10.73 -17.10
CA GLU A 284 -0.84 11.47 -15.84
C GLU A 284 -1.20 10.59 -14.65
N LEU A 285 -2.20 9.71 -14.76
CA LEU A 285 -2.59 8.79 -13.68
C LEU A 285 -1.42 7.88 -13.28
N THR A 286 -0.75 7.30 -14.27
CA THR A 286 0.46 6.49 -14.06
C THR A 286 1.58 7.32 -13.45
N ALA A 287 1.91 8.49 -14.00
CA ALA A 287 2.98 9.33 -13.48
C ALA A 287 2.71 9.86 -12.06
N SER A 288 1.45 10.16 -11.73
CA SER A 288 1.04 10.69 -10.43
C SER A 288 1.00 9.62 -9.33
N THR A 289 0.99 8.35 -9.72
CA THR A 289 1.08 7.19 -8.82
C THR A 289 2.48 6.56 -8.83
N THR A 290 3.34 6.95 -9.77
CA THR A 290 4.79 6.77 -9.68
C THR A 290 5.32 7.53 -8.47
N ASP A 291 6.22 6.90 -7.73
CA ASP A 291 6.58 7.37 -6.40
C ASP A 291 7.32 8.71 -6.37
N THR A 292 7.03 9.52 -5.35
CA THR A 292 7.73 10.78 -5.10
C THR A 292 8.91 10.64 -4.14
N ALA A 293 9.36 9.43 -3.80
CA ALA A 293 10.57 9.23 -2.99
C ALA A 293 11.79 10.00 -3.52
N ARG A 294 11.89 10.20 -4.86
CA ARG A 294 12.90 11.08 -5.49
C ARG A 294 12.87 12.53 -4.98
N ARG A 295 11.73 13.05 -4.52
CA ARG A 295 11.57 14.44 -4.06
C ARG A 295 12.00 14.64 -2.60
N GLU A 296 12.01 13.59 -1.79
CA GLU A 296 12.44 13.66 -0.38
C GLU A 296 13.96 13.51 -0.20
N GLY A 297 14.67 13.00 -1.21
CA GLY A 297 16.14 12.94 -1.25
C GLY A 297 16.85 14.22 -1.73
N SER A 298 16.10 15.25 -2.15
CA SER A 298 16.64 16.56 -2.56
C SER A 298 16.38 17.69 -1.54
N ARG A 299 16.11 17.35 -0.28
CA ARG A 299 15.97 18.33 0.81
C ARG A 299 16.98 18.07 1.91
#